data_AF-A0A968CZC8-F1
#
_entry.id   AF-A0A968CZC8-F1
#
_cell.length_a   1.000
_cell.length_b   1.000
_cell.length_c   1.000
_cell.angle_alpha   90.00
_cell.angle_beta   90.00
_cell.angle_gamma   90.00
#
_symmetry.space_group_name_H-M   'P 1'
#
loop_
_entity.id
_entity.type
_entity.pdbx_description
1 polymer ?
#
loop_
_entity_poly.entity_id
_entity_poly.type
_entity_poly.pdbx_seq_one_letter_code
_entity_poly.pdbx_strand_id
1 'polypeptide(L)'
;SLTYPLKISSISTDERAEVLVYTIGPDPMRFPGAKVEYANEVDADEADAIAEQYFSLTGFVRPGVFITKLRKSFTKAEMQEDVEIAATEDRTEFREVRYTNNSSFGFVGILVLTAGLVLRRRWRS
;
A
#
# COMPACT_ATOMS: atom_id res chain seq x y z
N SER A 1 10.14 18.42 -0.29
CA SER A 1 10.61 17.11 -0.77
C SER A 1 11.36 16.39 0.33
N LEU A 2 11.56 15.08 0.18
CA LEU A 2 12.30 14.22 1.10
C LEU A 2 13.48 13.60 0.33
N THR A 3 14.68 13.63 0.88
CA THR A 3 15.86 13.00 0.27
C THR A 3 16.14 11.68 0.96
N TYR A 4 16.11 10.58 0.19
CA TYR A 4 16.57 9.27 0.65
C TYR A 4 18.07 9.13 0.38
N PRO A 5 18.91 8.90 1.41
CA PRO A 5 20.38 8.89 1.29
C PRO A 5 20.90 7.60 0.64
N LEU A 6 20.48 7.34 -0.60
CA LEU A 6 20.79 6.14 -1.36
C LEU A 6 22.31 5.94 -1.52
N LYS A 7 23.05 7.03 -1.67
CA LYS A 7 24.50 6.99 -1.85
C LYS A 7 25.20 6.36 -0.66
N ILE A 8 24.76 6.67 0.56
CA ILE A 8 25.32 6.08 1.77
C ILE A 8 24.94 4.60 1.87
N SER A 9 23.70 4.25 1.51
CA SER A 9 23.24 2.86 1.47
C SER A 9 24.07 1.98 0.52
N SER A 10 24.72 2.56 -0.50
CA SER A 10 25.60 1.83 -1.43
C SER A 10 26.83 1.20 -0.77
N ILE A 11 27.28 1.77 0.35
CA ILE A 11 28.48 1.31 1.09
C ILE A 11 28.23 -0.08 1.68
N SER A 12 27.02 -0.34 2.17
CA SER A 12 26.64 -1.60 2.81
C SER A 12 25.85 -2.54 1.90
N THR A 13 25.69 -2.18 0.62
CA THR A 13 24.93 -2.96 -0.36
C THR A 13 25.87 -3.69 -1.30
N ASP A 14 25.61 -4.98 -1.52
CA ASP A 14 26.44 -5.82 -2.37
C ASP A 14 26.31 -5.43 -3.84
N GLU A 15 25.19 -5.80 -4.49
CA GLU A 15 24.91 -5.47 -5.89
C GLU A 15 23.58 -4.73 -6.12
N ARG A 16 22.58 -4.99 -5.27
CA ARG A 16 21.23 -4.42 -5.41
C ARG A 16 20.63 -4.03 -4.07
N ALA A 17 19.93 -2.91 -4.05
CA ALA A 17 19.12 -2.46 -2.92
C ALA A 17 17.67 -2.27 -3.35
N GLU A 18 16.73 -2.76 -2.56
CA GLU A 18 15.31 -2.43 -2.73
C GLU A 18 14.94 -1.28 -1.80
N VAL A 19 14.37 -0.23 -2.38
CA VAL A 19 13.85 0.93 -1.65
C VAL A 19 12.33 0.87 -1.71
N LEU A 20 11.73 0.79 -0.53
CA LEU A 20 10.30 0.85 -0.30
C LEU A 20 9.98 2.08 0.56
N VAL A 21 9.20 3.01 0.02
CA VAL A 21 8.85 4.26 0.70
C VAL A 21 7.34 4.33 0.87
N TYR A 22 6.93 4.66 2.09
CA TYR A 22 5.56 5.04 2.43
C TYR A 22 5.53 6.50 2.83
N THR A 23 4.63 7.28 2.22
CA THR A 23 4.43 8.69 2.59
C THR A 23 2.96 8.96 2.88
N ILE A 24 2.72 9.84 3.85
CA ILE A 24 1.40 10.38 4.19
C ILE A 24 1.50 11.90 4.03
N GLY A 25 0.63 12.51 3.23
CA GLY A 25 0.71 13.94 2.97
C GLY A 25 -0.48 14.47 2.15
N PRO A 26 -0.52 15.78 1.89
CA PRO A 26 -1.62 16.40 1.13
C PRO A 26 -1.63 15.99 -0.36
N ASP A 27 -0.47 15.60 -0.89
CA ASP A 27 -0.28 15.28 -2.30
C ASP A 27 0.44 13.94 -2.46
N PRO A 28 0.18 13.21 -3.56
CA PRO A 28 0.93 11.99 -3.87
C PRO A 28 2.40 12.30 -4.12
N MET A 29 3.27 11.37 -3.75
CA MET A 29 4.72 11.51 -3.90
C MET A 29 5.26 10.66 -5.06
N ARG A 30 6.36 11.08 -5.68
CA ARG A 30 7.03 10.37 -6.77
C ARG A 30 8.55 10.49 -6.64
N PHE A 31 9.25 9.55 -7.28
CA PHE A 31 10.66 9.72 -7.62
C PHE A 31 11.00 8.96 -8.93
N PRO A 32 12.09 9.32 -9.63
CA PRO A 32 12.40 8.78 -10.95
C PRO A 32 12.58 7.25 -10.98
N GLY A 33 11.83 6.60 -11.87
CA GLY A 33 11.88 5.15 -12.08
C GLY A 33 11.24 4.33 -10.96
N ALA A 34 10.58 4.97 -10.00
CA ALA A 34 9.79 4.26 -9.00
C ALA A 34 8.53 3.68 -9.63
N LYS A 35 8.21 2.43 -9.26
CA LYS A 35 6.87 1.90 -9.46
C LYS A 35 5.99 2.40 -8.33
N VAL A 36 4.87 3.04 -8.68
CA VAL A 36 3.82 3.34 -7.71
C VAL A 36 2.98 2.09 -7.52
N GLU A 37 3.00 1.57 -6.30
CA GLU A 37 2.16 0.42 -5.94
C GLU A 37 0.83 0.85 -5.33
N TYR A 38 0.81 2.03 -4.70
CA TYR A 38 -0.38 2.63 -4.10
C TYR A 38 -0.25 4.15 -4.13
N ALA A 39 -1.30 4.85 -4.51
CA ALA A 39 -1.42 6.29 -4.39
C ALA A 39 -2.91 6.62 -4.32
N ASN A 40 -3.48 6.63 -3.12
CA ASN A 40 -4.89 6.90 -2.92
C ASN A 40 -5.08 8.07 -1.95
N GLU A 41 -6.06 8.91 -2.27
CA GLU A 41 -6.66 9.85 -1.33
C GLU A 41 -7.53 9.05 -0.37
N VAL A 42 -7.24 9.17 0.92
CA VAL A 42 -7.91 8.46 2.00
C VAL A 42 -9.30 9.04 2.19
N ASP A 43 -10.33 8.20 2.14
CA ASP A 43 -11.70 8.59 2.48
C ASP A 43 -12.00 8.39 3.98
N ALA A 44 -13.23 8.70 4.40
CA ALA A 44 -13.64 8.56 5.80
C ALA A 44 -13.60 7.10 6.29
N ASP A 45 -14.07 6.17 5.46
CA ASP A 45 -14.16 4.76 5.81
C ASP A 45 -12.76 4.13 5.92
N GLU A 46 -11.84 4.49 5.01
CA GLU A 46 -10.43 4.08 5.04
C GLU A 46 -9.71 4.67 6.26
N ALA A 47 -9.94 5.95 6.59
CA ALA A 47 -9.33 6.58 7.76
C ALA A 47 -9.77 5.89 9.07
N ASP A 48 -11.07 5.59 9.20
CA ASP A 48 -11.62 4.91 10.37
C ASP A 48 -11.05 3.48 10.48
N ALA A 49 -11.02 2.73 9.38
CA ALA A 49 -10.44 1.39 9.34
C ALA A 49 -8.94 1.38 9.72
N ILE A 50 -8.17 2.38 9.25
CA ILE A 50 -6.76 2.52 9.61
C ILE A 50 -6.61 2.86 11.10
N ALA A 51 -7.46 3.71 11.66
CA ALA A 51 -7.42 4.07 13.07
C ALA A 51 -7.70 2.88 14.00
N GLU A 52 -8.59 1.96 13.59
CA GLU A 52 -8.88 0.73 14.34
C GLU A 52 -7.67 -0.22 14.39
N GLN A 53 -6.97 -0.39 13.27
CA GLN A 53 -5.85 -1.34 13.15
C GLN A 53 -4.50 -0.75 13.56
N TYR A 54 -4.29 0.54 13.32
CA TYR A 54 -3.03 1.23 13.46
C TYR A 54 -3.22 2.55 14.21
N PHE A 55 -3.61 2.47 15.48
CA PHE A 55 -3.92 3.62 16.34
C PHE A 55 -2.81 4.70 16.38
N SER A 56 -1.54 4.33 16.20
CA SER A 56 -0.43 5.30 16.14
C SER A 56 -0.48 6.23 14.91
N LEU A 57 -1.23 5.86 13.87
CA LEU A 57 -1.35 6.61 12.61
C LEU A 57 -2.53 7.58 12.59
N THR A 58 -3.46 7.51 13.56
CA THR A 58 -4.69 8.33 13.61
C THR A 58 -4.42 9.84 13.62
N GLY A 59 -3.25 10.28 14.11
CA GLY A 59 -2.86 11.69 14.06
C GLY A 59 -2.46 12.19 12.66
N PHE A 60 -2.04 11.27 11.79
CA PHE A 60 -1.43 11.56 10.48
C PHE A 60 -2.36 11.21 9.31
N VAL A 61 -3.19 10.18 9.47
CA VAL A 61 -4.14 9.71 8.45
C VAL A 61 -5.50 10.32 8.73
N ARG A 62 -5.93 11.23 7.85
CA ARG A 62 -7.23 11.89 7.91
C ARG A 62 -7.87 11.85 6.52
N PRO A 63 -9.20 11.96 6.40
CA PRO A 63 -9.83 12.07 5.09
C PRO A 63 -9.24 13.22 4.27
N GLY A 64 -8.94 12.96 3.01
CA GLY A 64 -8.32 13.92 2.07
C GLY A 64 -6.79 13.91 2.02
N VAL A 65 -6.11 13.12 2.86
CA VAL A 65 -4.65 12.93 2.71
C VAL A 65 -4.35 11.80 1.74
N PHE A 66 -3.23 11.89 1.03
CA PHE A 66 -2.71 10.81 0.21
C PHE A 66 -1.80 9.88 1.01
N ILE A 67 -2.03 8.58 0.85
CA ILE A 67 -1.05 7.55 1.20
C ILE A 67 -0.40 7.09 -0.11
N THR A 68 0.92 7.17 -0.18
CA THR A 68 1.69 6.71 -1.35
C THR A 68 2.66 5.61 -0.95
N LYS A 69 2.71 4.54 -1.75
CA LYS A 69 3.67 3.44 -1.67
C LYS A 69 4.48 3.39 -2.95
N LEU A 70 5.78 3.62 -2.83
CA LEU A 70 6.73 3.63 -3.94
C LEU A 70 7.73 2.49 -3.76
N ARG A 71 8.00 1.75 -4.84
CA ARG A 71 9.01 0.69 -4.85
C ARG A 71 9.98 0.90 -6.02
N LYS A 72 11.28 0.78 -5.75
CA LYS A 72 12.31 0.67 -6.79
C LYS A 72 13.44 -0.23 -6.31
N SER A 73 13.93 -1.08 -7.20
CA SER A 73 15.19 -1.78 -7.02
C SER A 73 16.30 -1.00 -7.74
N PHE A 74 17.37 -0.70 -7.01
CA PHE A 74 18.55 -0.04 -7.52
C PHE A 74 19.69 -1.05 -7.66
N THR A 75 20.44 -0.95 -8.74
CA THR A 75 21.76 -1.55 -8.86
C THR A 75 22.81 -0.66 -8.21
N LYS A 76 23.95 -1.22 -7.79
CA LYS A 76 25.07 -0.45 -7.22
C LYS A 76 25.52 0.72 -8.11
N ALA A 77 25.42 0.56 -9.43
CA ALA A 77 25.75 1.60 -10.41
C ALA A 77 24.76 2.78 -10.39
N GLU A 78 23.51 2.56 -10.01
CA GLU A 78 22.48 3.61 -9.89
C GLU A 78 22.51 4.32 -8.54
N MET A 79 23.20 3.76 -7.54
CA MET A 79 23.28 4.31 -6.18
C MET A 79 24.37 5.38 -6.01
N GLN A 80 24.74 6.09 -7.08
CA GLN A 80 25.80 7.12 -7.05
C GLN A 80 25.29 8.48 -6.52
N GLU A 81 23.97 8.68 -6.57
CA GLU A 81 23.28 9.90 -6.16
C GLU A 81 22.14 9.55 -5.20
N ASP A 82 21.76 10.53 -4.38
CA ASP A 82 20.60 10.40 -3.50
C ASP A 82 19.29 10.54 -4.27
N VAL A 83 18.22 9.98 -3.73
CA VAL A 83 16.92 9.99 -4.39
C VAL A 83 16.07 11.10 -3.78
N GLU A 84 15.65 12.04 -4.61
CA GLU A 84 14.65 13.03 -4.22
C GLU A 84 13.24 12.48 -4.44
N ILE A 85 12.46 12.51 -3.37
CA ILE A 85 11.05 12.15 -3.34
C ILE A 85 10.26 13.45 -3.20
N ALA A 86 9.48 13.76 -4.23
CA ALA A 86 8.78 15.03 -4.34
C ALA A 86 7.28 14.81 -4.56
N ALA A 87 6.50 15.80 -4.12
CA ALA A 87 5.06 15.83 -4.39
C ALA A 87 4.83 15.97 -5.90
N THR A 88 3.72 15.44 -6.39
CA THR A 88 3.28 15.60 -7.76
C THR A 88 1.80 16.00 -7.81
N GLU A 89 1.44 16.81 -8.80
CA GLU A 89 0.03 17.10 -9.11
C GLU A 89 -0.61 15.97 -9.92
N ASP A 90 0.19 15.03 -10.44
CA ASP A 90 -0.29 13.92 -11.24
C ASP A 90 -0.99 12.85 -10.39
N ARG A 91 -2.31 12.77 -10.56
CA ARG A 91 -3.20 11.81 -9.89
C ARG A 91 -3.58 10.62 -10.80
N THR A 92 -2.97 10.42 -11.97
CA THR A 92 -3.43 9.39 -12.95
C THR A 92 -3.31 7.93 -12.48
N GLU A 93 -2.54 7.63 -11.45
CA GLU A 93 -2.49 6.28 -10.84
C GLU A 93 -3.40 6.13 -9.60
N PHE A 94 -4.16 7.18 -9.27
CA PHE A 94 -5.24 7.08 -8.29
C PHE A 94 -6.27 6.06 -8.79
N ARG A 95 -6.48 5.01 -7.99
CA ARG A 95 -7.62 4.12 -8.13
C ARG A 95 -8.47 4.35 -6.90
N GLU A 96 -9.71 4.83 -7.08
CA GLU A 96 -10.70 4.94 -6.00
C GLU A 96 -10.82 3.57 -5.32
N VAL A 97 -10.16 3.38 -4.18
CA VAL A 97 -10.29 2.17 -3.38
C VAL A 97 -11.58 2.30 -2.59
N ARG A 98 -12.67 1.77 -3.12
CA ARG A 98 -13.87 1.58 -2.30
C ARG A 98 -13.62 0.45 -1.31
N TYR A 99 -13.42 0.80 -0.04
CA TYR A 99 -13.53 -0.16 1.05
C TYR A 99 -14.98 -0.64 1.15
N THR A 100 -15.31 -1.67 0.39
CA THR A 100 -16.56 -2.39 0.63
C THR A 100 -16.31 -3.26 1.85
N ASN A 101 -16.87 -2.88 3.00
CA ASN A 101 -16.86 -3.67 4.22
C ASN A 101 -17.62 -4.99 3.97
N ASN A 102 -16.97 -5.94 3.31
CA ASN A 102 -17.56 -7.20 2.88
C ASN A 102 -17.31 -8.25 3.97
N SER A 103 -17.74 -7.93 5.20
CA SER A 103 -17.89 -8.91 6.28
C SER A 103 -18.81 -10.08 5.86
N SER A 104 -19.62 -9.91 4.81
CA SER A 104 -20.55 -10.90 4.28
C SER A 104 -19.95 -11.98 3.38
N PHE A 105 -18.81 -11.73 2.69
CA PHE A 105 -18.28 -12.72 1.73
C PHE A 105 -17.56 -13.90 2.39
N GLY A 106 -17.03 -13.71 3.60
CA GLY A 106 -16.42 -14.80 4.38
C GLY A 106 -17.44 -15.83 4.89
N PHE A 107 -18.64 -15.40 5.28
CA PHE A 107 -19.66 -16.28 5.85
C PHE A 107 -20.47 -17.03 4.78
N VAL A 108 -20.76 -16.42 3.62
CA VAL A 108 -21.49 -17.11 2.54
C VAL A 108 -20.67 -18.30 2.00
N GLY A 109 -19.35 -18.15 1.89
CA GLY A 109 -18.47 -19.26 1.49
C GLY A 109 -18.49 -20.44 2.47
N ILE A 110 -18.53 -20.16 3.78
CA ILE A 110 -18.57 -21.20 4.83
C ILE A 110 -19.94 -21.89 4.90
N LEU A 111 -21.04 -21.15 4.69
CA LEU A 111 -22.39 -21.74 4.65
C LEU A 111 -22.60 -22.64 3.42
N VAL A 112 -22.06 -22.27 2.25
CA VAL A 112 -22.15 -23.12 1.05
C VAL A 112 -21.30 -24.39 1.20
N LEU A 113 -20.11 -24.27 1.81
CA LEU A 113 -19.26 -25.44 2.08
C LEU A 113 -19.88 -26.42 3.09
N THR A 114 -20.51 -25.92 4.15
CA THR A 114 -21.18 -26.77 5.15
C THR A 114 -22.46 -27.41 4.59
N ALA A 115 -23.27 -26.68 3.82
CA ALA A 115 -24.44 -27.24 3.15
C ALA A 115 -24.05 -28.33 2.13
N GLY A 116 -23.00 -28.11 1.33
CA GLY A 116 -22.49 -29.09 0.38
C GLY A 116 -21.96 -30.37 1.04
N LEU A 117 -21.30 -30.25 2.19
CA LEU A 117 -20.75 -31.39 2.93
C LEU A 117 -21.84 -32.24 3.60
N VAL A 118 -22.89 -31.61 4.13
CA VAL A 118 -24.07 -32.31 4.69
C VAL A 118 -24.88 -33.00 3.59
N LEU A 119 -25.09 -32.34 2.44
CA LEU A 119 -25.81 -32.95 1.31
C LEU A 119 -25.06 -34.17 0.76
N ARG A 120 -23.73 -34.06 0.62
CA ARG A 120 -22.89 -35.14 0.09
C ARG A 120 -22.79 -36.34 1.04
N ARG A 121 -22.93 -36.13 2.35
CA ARG A 121 -22.96 -37.21 3.35
C ARG A 121 -24.29 -37.98 3.34
N ARG A 122 -25.39 -37.31 2.96
CA ARG A 122 -26.73 -37.93 2.88
C ARG A 122 -26.95 -38.82 1.65
N TRP A 123 -26.15 -38.66 0.60
CA TRP A 123 -26.25 -39.45 -0.64
C TRP A 123 -25.31 -40.65 -0.70
N ARG A 124 -24.50 -40.87 0.35
CA ARG A 124 -23.55 -41.98 0.46
C ARG A 124 -23.90 -42.99 1.57
N SER A 125 -25.10 -42.92 2.13
CA SER A 125 -25.62 -43.88 3.10
C SER A 125 -26.88 -44.54 2.59
#